data_AF-A0A374WM52-F1
#
_entry.id   AF-A0A374WM52-F1
#
_cell.length_a   1.000
_cell.length_b   1.000
_cell.length_c   1.000
_cell.angle_alpha   90.00
_cell.angle_beta   90.00
_cell.angle_gamma   90.00
#
_symmetry.space_group_name_H-M   'P 1'
#
loop_
_entity.id
_entity.type
_entity.pdbx_description
1 polymer ?
#
loop_
_entity_poly.entity_id
_entity_poly.type
_entity_poly.pdbx_seq_one_letter_code
_entity_poly.pdbx_strand_id
1 'polypeptide(L)'
;MKWHSTHKKHKKKRTNRKKGVKISRIFALLNSKSDLVKSSSTSSDIIIERHKDPLELFGHVDLDDFARPTKNDTLFKEPLDYNDLSIIGRFVDRNDFMIISGFYDVAINSLQILKNKGVREKDSHIYPIIYNYRHYLELIIKQTIRYFRLAENEITNDEVGYESGHCLKKLWSILKTYLSKIEDVNQQETIAFDKLLNELNDIDENSFAFRYHCDKGKTIHDKIKLTISESKDISLSNLEVVMKKMHCYIEGISCLVYDRYKSYCEKNIK
;
A
#
# COMPACT_ATOMS: atom_id res chain seq x y z
N MET A 1 2.74 -38.95 -22.33
CA MET A 1 1.73 -39.71 -21.58
C MET A 1 0.46 -38.88 -21.52
N LYS A 2 -0.58 -39.24 -22.29
CA LYS A 2 -1.88 -38.55 -22.33
C LYS A 2 -2.74 -39.07 -21.19
N TRP A 3 -3.40 -38.19 -20.44
CA TRP A 3 -4.56 -38.56 -19.61
C TRP A 3 -5.72 -37.61 -19.90
N HIS A 4 -6.81 -38.21 -20.37
CA HIS A 4 -8.07 -37.58 -20.75
C HIS A 4 -8.94 -37.38 -19.51
N SER A 5 -9.50 -36.17 -19.37
CA SER A 5 -10.58 -35.88 -18.42
C SER A 5 -11.93 -36.10 -19.10
N THR A 6 -12.76 -36.97 -18.52
CA THR A 6 -14.14 -37.23 -18.96
C THR A 6 -15.06 -36.07 -18.55
N HIS A 7 -15.46 -35.24 -19.52
CA HIS A 7 -16.47 -34.21 -19.31
C HIS A 7 -17.90 -34.80 -19.26
N LYS A 8 -18.52 -34.79 -18.06
CA LYS A 8 -19.97 -34.92 -17.92
C LYS A 8 -20.67 -33.66 -18.47
N LYS A 9 -21.53 -33.83 -19.48
CA LYS A 9 -22.34 -32.76 -20.09
C LYS A 9 -23.43 -32.29 -19.12
N HIS A 10 -23.23 -31.14 -18.48
CA HIS A 10 -24.34 -30.38 -17.88
C HIS A 10 -25.04 -29.53 -18.95
N LYS A 11 -26.33 -29.81 -19.20
CA LYS A 11 -27.21 -28.98 -20.06
C LYS A 11 -27.30 -27.57 -19.47
N LYS A 12 -26.71 -26.57 -20.13
CA LYS A 12 -26.91 -25.14 -19.82
C LYS A 12 -28.32 -24.71 -20.27
N LYS A 13 -29.16 -24.30 -19.31
CA LYS A 13 -30.35 -23.48 -19.57
C LYS A 13 -29.88 -22.17 -20.23
N ARG A 14 -30.37 -21.87 -21.44
CA ARG A 14 -30.17 -20.58 -22.12
C ARG A 14 -30.89 -19.49 -21.33
N THR A 15 -30.14 -18.70 -20.57
CA THR A 15 -30.61 -17.39 -20.10
C THR A 15 -30.37 -16.37 -21.20
N ASN A 16 -31.39 -15.54 -21.47
CA ASN A 16 -31.30 -14.43 -22.43
C ASN A 16 -30.19 -13.45 -21.98
N ARG A 17 -28.99 -13.57 -22.54
CA ARG A 17 -27.95 -12.55 -22.40
C ARG A 17 -28.42 -11.31 -23.15
N LYS A 18 -28.90 -10.30 -22.41
CA LYS A 18 -29.01 -8.93 -22.93
C LYS A 18 -27.65 -8.58 -23.57
N LYS A 19 -27.64 -8.25 -24.87
CA LYS A 19 -26.41 -7.83 -25.57
C LYS A 19 -25.84 -6.63 -24.80
N GLY A 20 -24.64 -6.79 -24.24
CA GLY A 20 -23.93 -5.71 -23.58
C GLY A 20 -23.73 -4.54 -24.55
N VAL A 21 -23.75 -3.32 -24.02
CA VAL A 21 -23.46 -2.11 -24.80
C VAL A 21 -22.01 -2.18 -25.27
N LYS A 22 -21.76 -1.94 -26.56
CA LYS A 22 -20.38 -1.87 -27.08
C LYS A 22 -19.66 -0.70 -26.39
N ILE A 23 -18.45 -0.94 -25.89
CA ILE A 23 -17.60 0.08 -25.25
C ILE A 23 -17.43 1.33 -26.12
N SER A 24 -17.35 1.16 -27.45
CA SER A 24 -17.30 2.29 -28.39
C SER A 24 -18.53 3.21 -28.32
N ARG A 25 -19.71 2.67 -28.00
CA ARG A 25 -20.94 3.45 -27.83
C ARG A 25 -20.96 4.18 -26.48
N ILE A 26 -20.30 3.64 -25.45
CA ILE A 26 -20.13 4.32 -24.16
C ILE A 26 -19.21 5.53 -24.33
N PHE A 27 -18.08 5.37 -25.03
CA PHE A 27 -17.18 6.50 -25.32
C PHE A 27 -17.84 7.57 -26.20
N ALA A 28 -18.62 7.19 -27.21
CA ALA A 28 -19.35 8.16 -28.03
C ALA A 28 -20.36 8.99 -27.20
N LEU A 29 -21.01 8.38 -26.19
CA LEU A 29 -21.94 9.07 -25.29
C LEU A 29 -21.24 9.99 -24.28
N LEU A 30 -20.03 9.66 -23.87
CA LEU A 30 -19.23 10.52 -22.99
C LEU A 30 -18.77 11.78 -23.74
N ASN A 31 -18.33 11.62 -24.99
CA ASN A 31 -17.89 12.74 -25.83
C ASN A 31 -19.03 13.70 -26.20
N SER A 32 -20.29 13.25 -26.25
CA SER A 32 -21.44 14.13 -26.56
C SER A 32 -21.94 14.95 -25.38
N LYS A 33 -21.43 14.71 -24.16
CA LYS A 33 -21.88 15.38 -22.93
C LYS A 33 -20.97 16.52 -22.46
N SER A 34 -19.77 16.66 -23.02
CA SER A 34 -18.85 17.78 -22.69
C SER A 34 -19.41 19.15 -23.06
N ASP A 35 -20.38 19.21 -23.98
CA ASP A 35 -20.96 20.48 -24.47
C ASP A 35 -22.09 21.04 -23.59
N LEU A 36 -22.52 20.33 -22.54
CA LEU A 36 -23.70 20.70 -21.73
C LEU A 36 -23.37 21.34 -20.37
N VAL A 37 -22.09 21.47 -19.98
CA VAL A 37 -21.70 22.07 -18.69
C VAL A 37 -21.20 23.49 -18.89
N LYS A 38 -22.12 24.42 -19.18
CA LYS A 38 -21.88 25.88 -19.10
C LYS A 38 -23.10 26.58 -18.52
N SER A 39 -23.15 26.78 -17.20
CA SER A 39 -23.80 27.93 -16.53
C SER A 39 -23.49 27.86 -15.03
N SER A 40 -22.70 28.78 -14.48
CA SER A 40 -23.08 30.11 -13.95
C SER A 40 -23.00 30.08 -12.42
N SER A 41 -22.07 30.82 -11.82
CA SER A 41 -22.04 31.04 -10.37
C SER A 41 -21.97 32.54 -10.06
N THR A 42 -22.93 32.99 -9.27
CA THR A 42 -22.93 34.29 -8.58
C THR A 42 -22.96 34.03 -7.07
N SER A 43 -22.04 34.74 -6.41
CA SER A 43 -21.83 35.08 -5.00
C SER A 43 -22.46 34.33 -3.82
N SER A 44 -21.55 34.08 -2.86
CA SER A 44 -21.66 34.14 -1.40
C SER A 44 -22.72 33.28 -0.73
N ASP A 45 -22.27 32.15 -0.18
CA ASP A 45 -22.47 31.77 1.21
C ASP A 45 -21.53 30.60 1.55
N ILE A 46 -21.10 30.50 2.81
CA ILE A 46 -20.25 29.41 3.33
C ILE A 46 -21.08 28.12 3.27
N ILE A 47 -21.02 27.44 2.13
CA ILE A 47 -21.66 26.15 1.90
C ILE A 47 -20.57 25.09 2.01
N ILE A 48 -20.75 24.19 2.97
CA ILE A 48 -20.13 22.87 2.96
C ILE A 48 -20.53 22.25 1.61
N GLU A 49 -19.66 22.34 0.60
CA GLU A 49 -19.86 21.76 -0.74
C GLU A 49 -19.91 20.23 -0.62
N ARG A 50 -21.06 19.69 -0.19
CA ARG A 50 -21.36 18.27 -0.26
C ARG A 50 -21.56 17.89 -1.73
N HIS A 51 -20.68 17.02 -2.20
CA HIS A 51 -20.73 16.30 -3.47
C HIS A 51 -20.66 17.14 -4.76
N LYS A 52 -19.43 17.56 -5.14
CA LYS A 52 -19.15 17.67 -6.58
C LYS A 52 -18.83 16.28 -7.17
N ASP A 53 -18.96 16.16 -8.47
CA ASP A 53 -18.79 14.93 -9.25
C ASP A 53 -17.45 14.23 -8.93
N PRO A 54 -17.43 12.93 -8.55
CA PRO A 54 -16.20 12.17 -8.33
C PRO A 54 -15.22 12.22 -9.51
N LEU A 55 -15.72 12.49 -10.72
CA LEU A 55 -14.91 12.64 -11.92
C LEU A 55 -14.00 13.88 -11.89
N GLU A 56 -14.34 14.92 -11.11
CA GLU A 56 -13.46 16.10 -10.94
C GLU A 56 -12.14 15.76 -10.25
N LEU A 57 -12.09 14.68 -9.45
CA LEU A 57 -10.86 14.24 -8.80
C LEU A 57 -9.83 13.69 -9.80
N PHE A 58 -10.30 13.12 -10.91
CA PHE A 58 -9.44 12.57 -11.96
C PHE A 58 -8.89 13.64 -12.91
N GLY A 59 -9.11 14.92 -12.60
CA GLY A 59 -8.80 16.04 -13.47
C GLY A 59 -9.72 16.10 -14.69
N HIS A 60 -9.66 17.23 -15.42
CA HIS A 60 -10.23 17.26 -16.76
C HIS A 60 -9.32 16.44 -17.67
N VAL A 61 -9.82 15.28 -18.12
CA VAL A 61 -9.17 14.50 -19.17
C VAL A 61 -9.38 15.24 -20.48
N ASP A 62 -8.33 15.85 -21.02
CA ASP A 62 -8.35 16.36 -22.39
C ASP A 62 -8.40 15.15 -23.33
N LEU A 63 -9.55 14.95 -23.98
CA LEU A 63 -9.78 13.78 -24.84
C LEU A 63 -9.03 13.88 -26.18
N ASP A 64 -8.55 15.07 -26.53
CA ASP A 64 -7.79 15.30 -27.76
C ASP A 64 -6.29 14.96 -27.60
N ASP A 65 -5.82 14.79 -26.36
CA ASP A 65 -4.40 14.55 -26.03
C ASP A 65 -4.05 13.05 -25.78
N PHE A 66 -5.00 12.13 -26.03
CA PHE A 66 -4.79 10.70 -25.78
C PHE A 66 -4.59 9.86 -27.05
N ALA A 67 -3.33 9.49 -27.30
CA ALA A 67 -3.03 8.27 -28.04
C ALA A 67 -3.64 7.07 -27.30
N ARG A 68 -4.48 6.29 -27.98
CA ARG A 68 -5.08 5.08 -27.40
C ARG A 68 -4.08 3.93 -27.41
N PRO A 69 -4.17 2.99 -26.45
CA PRO A 69 -3.36 1.79 -26.47
C PRO A 69 -3.44 1.09 -27.83
N THR A 70 -2.28 0.87 -28.45
CA THR A 70 -2.14 0.21 -29.75
C THR A 70 -1.63 -1.20 -29.59
N LYS A 71 -1.76 -2.01 -30.65
CA LYS A 71 -1.22 -3.38 -30.69
C LYS A 71 0.30 -3.46 -30.52
N ASN A 72 1.02 -2.34 -30.69
CA ASN A 72 2.48 -2.28 -30.62
C ASN A 72 2.98 -1.79 -29.26
N ASP A 73 2.10 -1.31 -28.38
CA ASP A 73 2.50 -0.77 -27.09
C ASP A 73 2.98 -1.90 -26.17
N THR A 74 4.07 -1.65 -25.44
CA THR A 74 4.62 -2.59 -24.45
C THR A 74 4.86 -1.82 -23.16
N LEU A 75 4.27 -2.29 -22.05
CA LEU A 75 4.37 -1.63 -20.74
C LEU A 75 5.78 -1.72 -20.14
N PHE A 76 6.43 -2.88 -20.27
CA PHE A 76 7.80 -3.11 -19.83
C PHE A 76 8.71 -3.17 -21.04
N LYS A 77 9.23 -2.01 -21.44
CA LYS A 77 10.14 -1.86 -22.57
C LYS A 77 11.54 -1.59 -22.04
N GLU A 78 12.54 -2.21 -22.66
CA GLU A 78 13.94 -1.88 -22.37
C GLU A 78 14.24 -0.43 -22.78
N PRO A 79 14.93 0.35 -21.94
CA PRO A 79 15.21 1.74 -22.26
C PRO A 79 16.26 1.82 -23.39
N LEU A 80 16.21 2.91 -24.14
CA LEU A 80 17.19 3.17 -25.21
C LEU A 80 18.52 3.69 -24.65
N ASP A 81 18.50 4.25 -23.44
CA ASP A 81 19.68 4.75 -22.74
C ASP A 81 19.67 4.36 -21.25
N TYR A 82 20.80 4.55 -20.58
CA TYR A 82 20.99 4.20 -19.17
C TYR A 82 20.41 5.23 -18.18
N ASN A 83 20.06 6.44 -18.63
CA ASN A 83 19.50 7.48 -17.76
C ASN A 83 18.03 7.20 -17.44
N ASP A 84 17.32 6.51 -18.34
CA ASP A 84 15.94 6.05 -18.15
C ASP A 84 15.87 4.59 -17.64
N LEU A 85 16.98 4.04 -17.13
CA LEU A 85 17.05 2.65 -16.68
C LEU A 85 16.65 2.48 -15.21
N SER A 86 15.51 1.82 -14.98
CA SER A 86 15.19 1.16 -13.72
C SER A 86 15.15 -0.36 -13.89
N ILE A 87 15.53 -1.11 -12.86
CA ILE A 87 15.59 -2.58 -12.89
C ILE A 87 14.76 -3.15 -11.74
N ILE A 88 13.68 -3.87 -12.09
CA ILE A 88 12.93 -4.70 -11.15
C ILE A 88 13.78 -5.92 -10.81
N GLY A 89 14.03 -6.15 -9.52
CA GLY A 89 14.90 -7.26 -9.06
C GLY A 89 16.39 -7.02 -9.29
N ARG A 90 16.84 -5.75 -9.32
CA ARG A 90 18.26 -5.38 -9.50
C ARG A 90 19.18 -6.12 -8.52
N PHE A 91 18.73 -6.23 -7.28
CA PHE A 91 19.38 -7.03 -6.26
C PHE A 91 18.57 -8.31 -6.13
N VAL A 92 19.15 -9.42 -6.57
CA VAL A 92 18.61 -10.77 -6.36
C VAL A 92 19.07 -11.31 -5.00
N ASP A 93 19.59 -10.43 -4.14
CA ASP A 93 19.93 -10.79 -2.77
C ASP A 93 18.63 -11.00 -1.97
N ARG A 94 18.76 -11.73 -0.86
CA ARG A 94 17.63 -12.05 0.03
C ARG A 94 17.28 -10.89 0.97
N ASN A 95 17.54 -9.65 0.53
CA ASN A 95 17.39 -8.45 1.33
C ASN A 95 16.39 -7.49 0.67
N ASP A 96 15.22 -7.36 1.29
CA ASP A 96 14.13 -6.55 0.76
C ASP A 96 14.29 -5.03 1.05
N PHE A 97 15.49 -4.56 1.42
CA PHE A 97 15.72 -3.18 1.86
C PHE A 97 15.28 -2.12 0.83
N MET A 98 15.47 -2.37 -0.47
CA MET A 98 15.02 -1.45 -1.53
C MET A 98 13.49 -1.37 -1.60
N ILE A 99 12.80 -2.48 -1.37
CA ILE A 99 11.35 -2.53 -1.34
C ILE A 99 10.84 -1.79 -0.09
N ILE A 100 11.43 -2.09 1.07
CA ILE A 100 11.10 -1.47 2.36
C ILE A 100 11.28 0.06 2.28
N SER A 101 12.45 0.54 1.86
CA SER A 101 12.75 1.96 1.71
C SER A 101 11.82 2.65 0.71
N GLY A 102 11.55 2.01 -0.44
CA GLY A 102 10.61 2.54 -1.42
C GLY A 102 9.22 2.84 -0.86
N PHE A 103 8.67 1.96 -0.01
CA PHE A 103 7.38 2.20 0.65
C PHE A 103 7.42 3.40 1.62
N TYR A 104 8.51 3.56 2.36
CA TYR A 104 8.70 4.69 3.26
C TYR A 104 8.83 6.00 2.47
N ASP A 105 9.73 6.03 1.48
CA ASP A 105 10.03 7.21 0.68
C ASP A 105 8.80 7.69 -0.08
N VAL A 106 8.06 6.78 -0.72
CA VAL A 106 6.81 7.13 -1.40
C VAL A 106 5.80 7.73 -0.44
N ALA A 107 5.65 7.18 0.77
CA ALA A 107 4.72 7.70 1.75
C ALA A 107 5.12 9.12 2.22
N ILE A 108 6.37 9.33 2.61
CA ILE A 108 6.86 10.62 3.13
C ILE A 108 6.88 11.69 2.04
N ASN A 109 7.40 11.38 0.85
CA ASN A 109 7.47 12.33 -0.25
C ASN A 109 6.06 12.74 -0.71
N SER A 110 5.14 11.78 -0.81
CA SER A 110 3.75 12.06 -1.15
C SER A 110 3.06 12.92 -0.09
N LEU A 111 3.32 12.66 1.20
CA LEU A 111 2.79 13.47 2.30
C LEU A 111 3.28 14.91 2.27
N GLN A 112 4.56 15.13 1.94
CA GLN A 112 5.13 16.47 1.81
C GLN A 112 4.49 17.25 0.66
N ILE A 113 4.31 16.60 -0.50
CA ILE A 113 3.59 17.19 -1.64
C ILE A 113 2.14 17.52 -1.24
N LEU A 114 1.49 16.61 -0.51
CA LEU A 114 0.07 16.73 -0.15
C LEU A 114 -0.26 17.94 0.71
N LYS A 115 0.67 18.39 1.56
CA LYS A 115 0.47 19.56 2.43
C LYS A 115 0.07 20.82 1.66
N ASN A 116 0.58 20.97 0.44
CA ASN A 116 0.36 22.13 -0.42
C ASN A 116 -0.82 21.95 -1.40
N LYS A 117 -1.62 20.88 -1.26
CA LYS A 117 -2.77 20.61 -2.14
C LYS A 117 -4.10 21.06 -1.54
N GLY A 118 -5.14 21.07 -2.39
CA GLY A 118 -6.52 21.31 -2.01
C GLY A 118 -7.09 20.22 -1.10
N VAL A 119 -8.27 20.49 -0.52
CA VAL A 119 -8.94 19.58 0.42
C VAL A 119 -9.25 18.23 -0.22
N ARG A 120 -9.63 18.18 -1.49
CA ARG A 120 -10.01 16.93 -2.17
C ARG A 120 -8.83 16.01 -2.41
N GLU A 121 -7.72 16.57 -2.85
CA GLU A 121 -6.48 15.83 -3.02
C GLU A 121 -6.00 15.34 -1.66
N LYS A 122 -6.10 16.17 -0.61
CA LYS A 122 -5.82 15.75 0.78
C LYS A 122 -6.67 14.55 1.20
N ASP A 123 -7.98 14.64 1.04
CA ASP A 123 -8.93 13.60 1.44
C ASP A 123 -8.78 12.32 0.63
N SER A 124 -8.35 12.40 -0.63
CA SER A 124 -8.16 11.23 -1.50
C SER A 124 -6.77 10.59 -1.34
N HIS A 125 -5.70 11.36 -1.28
CA HIS A 125 -4.33 10.84 -1.25
C HIS A 125 -3.90 10.39 0.14
N ILE A 126 -4.58 10.81 1.22
CA ILE A 126 -4.24 10.37 2.58
C ILE A 126 -4.35 8.85 2.74
N TYR A 127 -5.33 8.22 2.08
CA TYR A 127 -5.53 6.76 2.10
C TYR A 127 -4.31 5.99 1.55
N PRO A 128 -3.86 6.19 0.30
CA PRO A 128 -2.67 5.50 -0.21
C PRO A 128 -1.39 5.89 0.53
N ILE A 129 -1.25 7.11 1.06
CA ILE A 129 -0.08 7.49 1.86
C ILE A 129 0.02 6.65 3.13
N ILE A 130 -1.06 6.56 3.89
CA ILE A 130 -1.08 5.77 5.13
C ILE A 130 -0.91 4.29 4.80
N TYR A 131 -1.51 3.79 3.72
CA TYR A 131 -1.31 2.42 3.25
C TYR A 131 0.16 2.10 2.98
N ASN A 132 0.87 2.96 2.22
CA ASN A 132 2.29 2.76 1.92
C ASN A 132 3.14 2.77 3.20
N TYR A 133 2.92 3.72 4.10
CA TYR A 133 3.64 3.79 5.37
C TYR A 133 3.38 2.57 6.27
N ARG A 134 2.12 2.13 6.33
CA ARG A 134 1.72 0.91 7.03
C ARG A 134 2.40 -0.34 6.46
N HIS A 135 2.57 -0.40 5.13
CA HIS A 135 3.26 -1.50 4.47
C HIS A 135 4.77 -1.47 4.72
N TYR A 136 5.39 -0.28 4.73
CA TYR A 136 6.76 -0.09 5.21
C TYR A 136 6.96 -0.69 6.60
N LEU A 137 6.10 -0.34 7.57
CA LEU A 137 6.18 -0.86 8.94
C LEU A 137 6.06 -2.38 9.00
N GLU A 138 5.13 -2.98 8.24
CA GLU A 138 4.99 -4.44 8.17
C GLU A 138 6.28 -5.10 7.69
N LEU A 139 6.85 -4.61 6.58
CA LEU A 139 8.02 -5.23 5.96
C LEU A 139 9.27 -5.06 6.82
N ILE A 140 9.52 -3.88 7.38
CA ILE A 140 10.70 -3.66 8.23
C ILE A 140 10.63 -4.47 9.53
N ILE A 141 9.44 -4.62 10.14
CA ILE A 141 9.26 -5.48 11.32
C ILE A 141 9.54 -6.95 10.95
N LYS A 142 9.00 -7.44 9.82
CA LYS A 142 9.26 -8.81 9.33
C LYS A 142 10.74 -9.07 9.06
N GLN A 143 11.40 -8.14 8.39
CA GLN A 143 12.83 -8.22 8.10
C GLN A 143 13.66 -8.24 9.39
N THR A 144 13.29 -7.42 10.38
CA THR A 144 13.97 -7.35 11.67
C THR A 144 13.81 -8.66 12.45
N ILE A 145 12.60 -9.24 12.49
CA ILE A 145 12.35 -10.57 13.08
C ILE A 145 13.24 -11.62 12.39
N ARG A 146 13.32 -11.59 11.06
CA ARG A 146 14.17 -12.51 10.30
C ARG A 146 15.64 -12.36 10.68
N TYR A 147 16.16 -11.14 10.80
CA TYR A 147 17.55 -10.92 11.23
C TYR A 147 17.82 -11.41 12.64
N PHE A 148 16.87 -11.27 13.56
CA PHE A 148 17.00 -11.87 14.90
C PHE A 148 17.09 -13.40 14.81
N ARG A 149 16.18 -14.04 14.09
CA ARG A 149 16.18 -15.50 13.93
C ARG A 149 17.47 -16.01 13.30
N LEU A 150 18.03 -15.28 12.33
CA LEU A 150 19.33 -15.59 11.73
C LEU A 150 20.48 -15.42 12.72
N ALA A 151 20.52 -14.32 13.47
CA ALA A 151 21.58 -14.05 14.45
C ALA A 151 21.58 -15.08 15.61
N GLU A 152 20.41 -15.60 15.97
CA GLU A 152 20.21 -16.58 17.04
C GLU A 152 20.27 -18.04 16.54
N ASN A 153 20.53 -18.28 15.24
CA ASN A 153 20.52 -19.62 14.62
C ASN A 153 19.20 -20.38 14.73
N GLU A 154 18.10 -19.66 14.83
CA GLU A 154 16.76 -20.25 14.80
C GLU A 154 16.35 -20.65 13.37
N ILE A 155 16.98 -20.02 12.36
CA ILE A 155 16.77 -20.28 10.93
C ILE A 155 18.07 -20.16 10.13
N THR A 156 18.03 -20.67 8.92
CA THR A 156 19.05 -20.50 7.88
C THR A 156 18.69 -19.38 6.89
N ASN A 157 19.64 -19.01 6.04
CA ASN A 157 19.44 -17.98 5.02
C ASN A 157 18.39 -18.33 3.96
N ASP A 158 18.08 -19.61 3.76
CA ASP A 158 17.09 -20.05 2.76
C ASP A 158 15.66 -20.04 3.31
N GLU A 159 15.49 -19.75 4.59
CA GLU A 159 14.20 -19.71 5.26
C GLU A 159 13.65 -18.26 5.31
N VAL A 160 12.32 -18.17 5.16
CA VAL A 160 11.59 -16.88 5.16
C VAL A 160 11.76 -16.15 6.48
N GLY A 161 11.70 -16.86 7.61
CA GLY A 161 12.04 -16.31 8.91
C GLY A 161 11.05 -15.31 9.51
N TYR A 162 9.87 -15.11 8.93
CA TYR A 162 8.81 -14.30 9.52
C TYR A 162 7.42 -14.89 9.29
N GLU A 163 6.47 -14.53 10.15
CA GLU A 163 5.11 -15.09 10.12
C GLU A 163 4.30 -14.62 8.91
N SER A 164 3.43 -15.51 8.43
CA SER A 164 2.39 -15.15 7.46
C SER A 164 1.33 -14.26 8.12
N GLY A 165 0.92 -13.20 7.44
CA GLY A 165 -0.12 -12.29 7.91
C GLY A 165 0.31 -10.82 7.92
N HIS A 166 -0.64 -9.98 8.32
CA HIS A 166 -0.59 -8.51 8.17
C HIS A 166 -0.82 -7.74 9.48
N CYS A 167 -1.18 -8.43 10.56
CA CYS A 167 -1.46 -7.78 11.84
C CYS A 167 -0.17 -7.24 12.46
N LEU A 168 -0.03 -5.91 12.48
CA LEU A 168 1.15 -5.22 13.01
C LEU A 168 1.34 -5.54 14.49
N LYS A 169 0.25 -5.63 15.27
CA LYS A 169 0.30 -5.98 16.70
C LYS A 169 0.89 -7.37 16.94
N LYS A 170 0.51 -8.37 16.13
CA LYS A 170 1.06 -9.73 16.23
C LYS A 170 2.54 -9.76 15.88
N LEU A 171 2.92 -9.14 14.76
CA LEU A 171 4.32 -9.04 14.34
C LEU A 171 5.17 -8.34 15.40
N TRP A 172 4.70 -7.23 15.94
CA TRP A 172 5.40 -6.49 16.98
C TRP A 172 5.50 -7.27 18.30
N SER A 173 4.48 -8.03 18.67
CA SER A 173 4.55 -8.92 19.84
C SER A 173 5.67 -9.95 19.71
N ILE A 174 5.90 -10.48 18.50
CA ILE A 174 7.01 -11.39 18.22
C ILE A 174 8.33 -10.64 18.33
N LEU A 175 8.44 -9.47 17.69
CA LEU A 175 9.67 -8.68 17.76
C LEU A 175 10.06 -8.32 19.21
N LYS A 176 9.08 -7.98 20.06
CA LYS A 176 9.31 -7.68 21.48
C LYS A 176 9.95 -8.82 22.27
N THR A 177 9.74 -10.08 21.92
CA THR A 177 10.39 -11.22 22.62
C THR A 177 11.89 -11.28 22.36
N TYR A 178 12.35 -10.74 21.23
CA TYR A 178 13.77 -10.57 20.94
C TYR A 178 14.32 -9.29 21.58
N LEU A 179 13.56 -8.19 21.53
CA LEU A 179 13.98 -6.93 22.15
C LEU A 179 14.21 -7.05 23.65
N SER A 180 13.47 -7.90 24.36
CA SER A 180 13.70 -8.15 25.79
C SER A 180 15.05 -8.80 26.10
N LYS A 181 15.78 -9.29 25.08
CA LYS A 181 17.13 -9.85 25.20
C LYS A 181 18.23 -8.81 24.93
N ILE A 182 17.87 -7.57 24.61
CA ILE A 182 18.82 -6.49 24.33
C ILE A 182 18.82 -5.50 25.49
N GLU A 183 19.98 -5.35 26.14
CA GLU A 183 20.13 -4.44 27.29
C GLU A 183 19.98 -2.95 26.90
N ASP A 184 20.46 -2.56 25.72
CA ASP A 184 20.49 -1.15 25.29
C ASP A 184 19.20 -0.64 24.62
N VAL A 185 18.11 -1.41 24.63
CA VAL A 185 16.84 -0.95 24.05
C VAL A 185 16.17 0.06 24.99
N ASN A 186 15.91 1.27 24.49
CA ASN A 186 15.18 2.29 25.23
C ASN A 186 13.71 1.86 25.44
N GLN A 187 13.36 1.54 26.69
CA GLN A 187 12.03 1.08 27.06
C GLN A 187 10.95 2.15 26.86
N GLN A 188 11.26 3.44 27.08
CA GLN A 188 10.28 4.51 26.88
C GLN A 188 9.93 4.68 25.41
N GLU A 189 10.93 4.62 24.53
CA GLU A 189 10.72 4.66 23.08
C GLU A 189 9.96 3.41 22.60
N THR A 190 10.25 2.24 23.17
CA THR A 190 9.52 0.99 22.91
C THR A 190 8.04 1.11 23.23
N ILE A 191 7.70 1.65 24.40
CA ILE A 191 6.32 1.87 24.83
C ILE A 191 5.63 2.89 23.92
N ALA A 192 6.31 3.97 23.55
CA ALA A 192 5.78 4.98 22.65
C ALA A 192 5.51 4.40 21.25
N PHE A 193 6.43 3.61 20.71
CA PHE A 193 6.27 2.95 19.42
C PHE A 193 5.13 1.92 19.44
N ASP A 194 5.03 1.10 20.49
CA ASP A 194 3.94 0.13 20.68
C ASP A 194 2.56 0.82 20.62
N LYS A 195 2.41 1.95 21.32
CA LYS A 195 1.19 2.75 21.28
C LYS A 195 0.86 3.23 19.85
N LEU A 196 1.81 3.85 19.16
CA LEU A 196 1.61 4.39 17.82
C LEU A 196 1.28 3.29 16.80
N LEU A 197 1.95 2.13 16.91
CA LEU A 197 1.68 0.98 16.08
C LEU A 197 0.27 0.41 16.31
N ASN A 198 -0.18 0.37 17.57
CA ASN A 198 -1.54 -0.04 17.92
C ASN A 198 -2.58 0.93 17.35
N GLU A 199 -2.35 2.25 17.42
CA GLU A 199 -3.26 3.25 16.82
C GLU A 199 -3.48 2.99 15.31
N LEU A 200 -2.43 2.61 14.59
CA LEU A 200 -2.53 2.27 13.17
C LEU A 200 -3.19 0.90 12.94
N ASN A 201 -2.82 -0.10 13.74
CA ASN A 201 -3.37 -1.46 13.66
C ASN A 201 -4.87 -1.51 13.96
N ASP A 202 -5.35 -0.69 14.90
CA ASP A 202 -6.76 -0.67 15.28
C ASP A 202 -7.65 -0.14 14.14
N ILE A 203 -7.09 0.68 13.25
CA ILE A 203 -7.75 1.13 12.02
C ILE A 203 -7.60 0.09 10.90
N ASP A 204 -6.41 -0.52 10.76
CA ASP A 204 -6.08 -1.38 9.62
C ASP A 204 -5.34 -2.67 9.99
N GLU A 205 -6.00 -3.53 10.78
CA GLU A 205 -5.41 -4.79 11.27
C GLU A 205 -4.95 -5.71 10.12
N ASN A 206 -5.67 -5.71 9.00
CA ASN A 206 -5.50 -6.69 7.93
C ASN A 206 -4.91 -6.11 6.64
N SER A 207 -4.47 -4.85 6.62
CA SER A 207 -4.01 -4.17 5.39
C SER A 207 -5.11 -3.87 4.37
N PHE A 208 -6.37 -3.70 4.77
CA PHE A 208 -7.51 -3.47 3.87
C PHE A 208 -8.13 -2.09 4.00
N ALA A 209 -8.14 -1.49 5.20
CA ALA A 209 -8.99 -0.34 5.49
C ALA A 209 -8.64 0.91 4.67
N PHE A 210 -7.36 1.10 4.38
CA PHE A 210 -6.89 2.23 3.56
C PHE A 210 -6.94 1.97 2.04
N ARG A 211 -7.33 0.76 1.61
CA ARG A 211 -7.44 0.40 0.18
C ARG A 211 -8.86 0.27 -0.31
N TYR A 212 -9.74 -0.23 0.56
CA TYR A 212 -11.12 -0.53 0.20
C TYR A 212 -12.04 0.21 1.15
N HIS A 213 -13.06 0.86 0.59
CA HIS A 213 -14.07 1.56 1.36
C HIS A 213 -14.98 0.60 2.14
N CYS A 214 -15.03 -0.69 1.78
CA CYS A 214 -15.86 -1.69 2.43
C CYS A 214 -15.13 -3.02 2.66
N ASP A 215 -15.56 -3.71 3.72
CA ASP A 215 -15.09 -5.04 4.07
C ASP A 215 -15.38 -6.02 2.94
N LYS A 216 -14.52 -7.04 2.84
CA LYS A 216 -14.75 -8.15 1.92
C LYS A 216 -15.99 -8.94 2.35
N GLY A 217 -17.06 -8.85 1.56
CA GLY A 217 -18.21 -9.73 1.67
C GLY A 217 -17.86 -11.19 1.39
N LYS A 218 -18.56 -12.11 2.03
CA LYS A 218 -18.57 -13.55 1.69
C LYS A 218 -19.32 -13.79 0.39
N THR A 219 -20.34 -12.98 0.09
CA THR A 219 -21.12 -13.04 -1.15
C THR A 219 -21.32 -11.66 -1.76
N ILE A 220 -21.68 -11.61 -3.06
CA ILE A 220 -22.04 -10.37 -3.76
C ILE A 220 -23.35 -9.73 -3.27
N HIS A 221 -24.07 -10.40 -2.37
CA HIS A 221 -25.33 -9.94 -1.79
C HIS A 221 -25.19 -9.51 -0.33
N ASP A 222 -23.99 -9.58 0.23
CA ASP A 222 -23.74 -9.15 1.59
C ASP A 222 -23.93 -7.63 1.71
N LYS A 223 -24.38 -7.19 2.89
CA LYS A 223 -24.50 -5.77 3.17
C LYS A 223 -23.13 -5.11 3.18
N ILE A 224 -23.05 -3.90 2.61
CA ILE A 224 -21.85 -3.08 2.68
C ILE A 224 -21.59 -2.75 4.14
N LYS A 225 -20.39 -3.10 4.60
CA LYS A 225 -19.83 -2.67 5.88
C LYS A 225 -18.60 -1.82 5.58
N LEU A 226 -18.60 -0.57 6.02
CA LEU A 226 -17.46 0.32 5.80
C LEU A 226 -16.27 -0.16 6.62
N THR A 227 -15.07 -0.09 6.03
CA THR A 227 -13.82 -0.39 6.73
C THR A 227 -13.49 0.67 7.77
N ILE A 228 -13.70 1.94 7.41
CA ILE A 228 -13.57 3.11 8.28
C ILE A 228 -14.95 3.77 8.35
N SER A 229 -15.67 3.55 9.44
CA SER A 229 -17.06 4.03 9.62
C SER A 229 -17.15 5.43 10.22
N GLU A 230 -16.08 5.90 10.88
CA GLU A 230 -16.03 7.17 11.58
C GLU A 230 -15.00 8.09 10.92
N SER A 231 -15.38 9.34 10.68
CA SER A 231 -14.46 10.37 10.19
C SER A 231 -13.44 10.72 11.27
N LYS A 232 -12.18 10.90 10.88
CA LYS A 232 -11.09 11.30 11.77
C LYS A 232 -10.31 12.43 11.13
N ASP A 233 -10.20 13.54 11.85
CA ASP A 233 -9.36 14.66 11.43
C ASP A 233 -7.89 14.30 11.63
N ILE A 234 -7.07 14.52 10.60
CA ILE A 234 -5.64 14.18 10.60
C ILE A 234 -4.82 15.44 10.30
N SER A 235 -3.92 15.79 11.22
CA SER A 235 -2.89 16.82 10.96
C SER A 235 -1.75 16.21 10.14
N LEU A 236 -1.62 16.62 8.88
CA LEU A 236 -0.54 16.15 7.98
C LEU A 236 0.86 16.48 8.54
N SER A 237 1.00 17.59 9.25
CA SER A 237 2.27 17.97 9.89
C SER A 237 2.62 17.06 11.06
N ASN A 238 1.65 16.75 11.92
CA ASN A 238 1.86 15.78 12.99
C ASN A 238 2.14 14.38 12.43
N LEU A 239 1.40 13.98 11.40
CA LEU A 239 1.57 12.68 10.76
C LEU A 239 3.00 12.50 10.24
N GLU A 240 3.55 13.49 9.53
CA GLU A 240 4.93 13.42 9.03
C GLU A 240 5.94 13.26 10.19
N VAL A 241 5.81 14.09 11.24
CA VAL A 241 6.74 14.05 12.38
C VAL A 241 6.70 12.70 13.08
N VAL A 242 5.49 12.17 13.32
CA VAL A 242 5.30 10.88 14.00
C VAL A 242 5.80 9.73 13.13
N MET A 243 5.51 9.74 11.83
CA MET A 243 6.02 8.74 10.89
C MET A 243 7.55 8.70 10.85
N LYS A 244 8.21 9.87 10.84
CA LYS A 244 9.68 9.94 10.90
C LYS A 244 10.24 9.40 12.21
N LYS A 245 9.64 9.73 13.35
CA LYS A 245 10.05 9.20 14.67
C LYS A 245 9.93 7.68 14.73
N MET A 246 8.80 7.15 14.27
CA MET A 246 8.57 5.71 14.18
C MET A 246 9.59 5.03 13.26
N HIS A 247 9.89 5.62 12.10
CA HIS A 247 10.93 5.14 11.18
C HIS A 247 12.31 5.10 11.84
N CYS A 248 12.79 6.20 12.42
CA CYS A 248 14.09 6.25 13.08
C CYS A 248 14.23 5.17 14.17
N TYR A 249 13.17 4.97 14.96
CA TYR A 249 13.16 3.96 16.02
C TYR A 249 13.28 2.53 15.47
N ILE A 250 12.39 2.14 14.53
CA ILE A 250 12.37 0.75 14.03
C ILE A 250 13.57 0.44 13.13
N GLU A 251 14.06 1.43 12.37
CA GLU A 251 15.28 1.30 11.58
C GLU A 251 16.51 1.15 12.48
N GLY A 252 16.61 1.92 13.58
CA GLY A 252 17.69 1.78 14.55
C GLY A 252 17.78 0.36 15.12
N ILE A 253 16.64 -0.25 15.46
CA ILE A 253 16.57 -1.66 15.85
C ILE A 253 17.03 -2.56 14.70
N SER A 254 16.53 -2.35 13.49
CA SER A 254 16.86 -3.18 12.33
C SER A 254 18.36 -3.18 12.04
N CYS A 255 19.01 -2.01 12.06
CA CYS A 255 20.44 -1.84 11.88
C CYS A 255 21.24 -2.57 12.96
N LEU A 256 20.88 -2.39 14.24
CA LEU A 256 21.57 -3.04 15.36
C LEU A 256 21.54 -4.58 15.23
N VAL A 257 20.42 -5.15 14.79
CA VAL A 257 20.27 -6.60 14.64
C VAL A 257 20.98 -7.10 13.39
N TYR A 258 20.98 -6.33 12.31
CA TYR A 258 21.74 -6.64 11.11
C TYR A 258 23.25 -6.71 11.40
N ASP A 259 23.78 -5.78 12.19
CA ASP A 259 25.19 -5.79 12.59
C ASP A 259 25.55 -7.02 13.44
N ARG A 260 24.64 -7.46 14.32
CA ARG A 260 24.79 -8.72 15.08
C ARG A 260 24.81 -9.93 14.15
N TYR A 261 23.88 -10.01 13.20
CA TYR A 261 23.83 -11.08 12.22
C TYR A 261 25.11 -11.12 11.37
N LYS A 262 25.59 -9.97 10.89
CA LYS A 262 26.83 -9.89 10.13
C LYS A 262 28.03 -10.37 10.95
N SER A 263 28.13 -9.94 12.21
CA SER A 263 29.17 -10.39 13.14
C SER A 263 29.11 -11.90 13.41
N TYR A 264 27.90 -12.47 13.47
CA TYR A 264 27.70 -13.91 13.57
C TYR A 264 28.23 -14.62 12.32
N CYS A 265 27.88 -14.17 11.11
CA CYS A 265 28.38 -14.77 9.87
C CYS A 265 29.92 -14.75 9.80
N GLU A 266 30.56 -13.63 10.14
CA GLU A 266 32.01 -13.49 10.12
C GLU A 266 32.72 -14.47 11.07
N LYS A 267 32.11 -14.80 12.21
CA LYS A 267 32.66 -15.75 13.19
C LYS A 267 32.56 -17.22 12.75
N ASN A 268 31.56 -17.57 11.93
CA ASN A 268 31.28 -18.95 11.51
C ASN A 268 31.82 -19.30 10.12
N ILE A 269 32.60 -18.40 9.50
CA ILE A 269 33.33 -18.63 8.24
C ILE A 269 34.78 -19.14 8.52
N LYS A 270 35.22 -19.18 9.79
CA LYS A 270 36.49 -19.79 10.22
C LYS A 270 36.27 -21.23 10.68
#